data_AF-A0A927CVY2-F1
#
_entry.id   AF-A0A927CVY2-F1
#
_cell.length_a   1.000
_cell.length_b   1.000
_cell.length_c   1.000
_cell.angle_alpha   90.00
_cell.angle_beta   90.00
_cell.angle_gamma   90.00
#
_symmetry.space_group_name_H-M   'P 1'
#
loop_
_entity.id
_entity.type
_entity.pdbx_description
1 polymer ?
#
loop_
_entity_poly.entity_id
_entity_poly.type
_entity_poly.pdbx_seq_one_letter_code
_entity_poly.pdbx_strand_id
1 'polypeptide(L)'
;MKITTKVELENTEVEELLDVTVVYGDETIGENVVQTCVEGLKCNKTGAYLSVEDAMEKLFAILRANYIIPSEAHEFSYELFTCERFKSYESHADIPKNLVITYVIQK
;
A
#
# COMPACT_ATOMS: atom_id res chain seq x y z
N MET A 1 12.31 17.44 -19.88
CA MET A 1 10.92 16.89 -19.94
C MET A 1 10.63 16.19 -18.62
N LYS A 2 9.44 16.36 -18.03
CA LYS A 2 9.05 15.68 -16.78
C LYS A 2 8.04 14.59 -17.09
N ILE A 3 8.37 13.34 -16.76
CA ILE A 3 7.47 12.19 -16.95
C ILE A 3 7.05 11.72 -15.56
N THR A 4 5.74 11.74 -15.31
CA THR A 4 5.14 11.15 -14.10
C THR A 4 4.52 9.82 -14.47
N THR A 5 4.85 8.77 -13.74
CA THR A 5 4.32 7.42 -13.96
C THR A 5 3.63 6.93 -12.70
N LYS A 6 2.50 6.25 -12.87
CA LYS A 6 1.76 5.58 -11.80
C LYS A 6 1.83 4.08 -12.01
N VAL A 7 2.09 3.34 -10.95
CA VAL A 7 2.04 1.88 -10.89
C VAL A 7 0.97 1.52 -9.88
N GLU A 8 -0.06 0.82 -10.35
CA GLU A 8 -1.16 0.34 -9.52
C GLU A 8 -0.93 -1.14 -9.25
N LEU A 9 -0.96 -1.52 -7.97
CA LEU A 9 -0.75 -2.87 -7.50
C LEU A 9 -1.94 -3.29 -6.65
N GLU A 10 -2.38 -4.52 -6.77
CA GLU A 10 -3.31 -5.12 -5.82
C GLU A 10 -2.57 -5.43 -4.49
N ASN A 11 -3.28 -5.41 -3.36
CA ASN A 11 -2.70 -5.71 -2.06
C ASN A 11 -2.12 -7.12 -2.02
N THR A 12 -2.72 -8.07 -2.73
CA THR A 12 -2.20 -9.43 -2.91
C THR A 12 -0.84 -9.42 -3.58
N GLU A 13 -0.63 -8.61 -4.62
CA GLU A 13 0.68 -8.45 -5.27
C GLU A 13 1.70 -7.82 -4.31
N VAL A 14 1.28 -6.83 -3.50
CA VAL A 14 2.15 -6.21 -2.48
C VAL A 14 2.55 -7.24 -1.41
N GLU A 15 1.59 -8.03 -0.93
CA GLU A 15 1.80 -9.10 0.06
C GLU A 15 2.78 -10.17 -0.47
N GLU A 16 2.62 -10.57 -1.73
CA GLU A 16 3.50 -11.53 -2.40
C GLU A 16 4.92 -10.98 -2.61
N LEU A 17 5.04 -9.74 -3.10
CA LEU A 17 6.35 -9.12 -3.38
C LEU A 17 7.18 -8.90 -2.11
N LEU A 18 6.52 -8.55 -1.00
CA LEU A 18 7.19 -8.27 0.28
C LEU A 18 7.23 -9.47 1.22
N ASP A 19 6.51 -10.54 0.91
CA ASP A 19 6.21 -11.67 1.82
C ASP A 19 5.69 -11.17 3.19
N VAL A 20 4.62 -10.39 3.11
CA VAL A 20 3.92 -9.78 4.25
C VAL A 20 2.43 -10.05 4.17
N THR A 21 1.72 -9.79 5.27
CA THR A 21 0.26 -9.68 5.31
C THR A 21 -0.09 -8.25 5.72
N VAL A 22 -1.04 -7.61 5.03
CA VAL A 22 -1.53 -6.28 5.39
C VAL A 22 -2.36 -6.38 6.68
N VAL A 23 -2.07 -5.49 7.62
CA VAL A 23 -2.81 -5.37 8.89
C VAL A 23 -3.76 -4.20 8.79
N TYR A 24 -5.04 -4.50 8.92
CA TYR A 24 -6.11 -3.51 8.95
C TYR A 24 -6.54 -3.24 10.39
N GLY A 25 -6.73 -1.96 10.72
CA GLY A 25 -7.34 -1.50 11.95
C GLY A 25 -8.70 -0.88 11.66
N ASP A 26 -9.68 -1.24 12.48
CA ASP A 26 -11.03 -0.67 12.43
C ASP A 26 -11.15 0.43 13.48
N GLU A 27 -11.39 1.67 13.04
CA GLU A 27 -11.69 2.80 13.90
C GLU A 27 -13.20 3.07 13.90
N THR A 28 -13.85 2.95 15.06
CA THR A 28 -15.27 3.25 15.21
C THR A 28 -15.49 4.75 15.41
N ILE A 29 -16.15 5.40 14.46
CA ILE A 29 -16.50 6.82 14.49
C ILE A 29 -18.01 6.96 14.80
N GLY A 30 -18.36 7.07 16.09
CA GLY A 30 -19.76 7.17 16.52
C GLY A 30 -20.48 5.81 16.59
N GLU A 31 -21.82 5.79 16.59
CA GLU A 31 -22.57 4.55 16.90
C GLU A 31 -22.62 3.53 15.75
N ASN A 32 -22.39 3.93 14.50
CA ASN A 32 -22.61 3.08 13.32
C ASN A 32 -21.59 3.28 12.18
N VAL A 33 -20.46 3.96 12.41
CA VAL A 33 -19.44 4.15 11.36
C VAL A 33 -18.16 3.44 11.74
N VAL A 34 -17.69 2.55 10.87
CA VAL A 34 -16.39 1.88 10.99
C VAL A 34 -15.51 2.38 9.84
N GLN A 35 -14.32 2.87 10.18
CA GLN A 35 -13.30 3.26 9.22
C GLN A 35 -12.19 2.21 9.26
N THR A 36 -12.03 1.46 8.19
CA THR A 36 -10.94 0.47 8.08
C THR A 36 -9.73 1.13 7.44
N CYS A 37 -8.65 1.24 8.21
CA CYS A 37 -7.38 1.81 7.80
C CYS A 37 -6.30 0.74 7.73
N VAL A 38 -5.32 0.89 6.84
CA VAL A 38 -4.08 0.10 6.92
C VAL A 38 -3.25 0.65 8.08
N GLU A 39 -3.05 -0.16 9.12
CA GLU A 39 -2.20 0.22 10.25
C GLU A 39 -0.73 -0.09 9.97
N GLY A 40 -0.46 -1.09 9.12
CA GLY A 40 0.89 -1.55 8.80
C GLY A 40 0.90 -2.92 8.16
N LEU A 41 2.07 -3.54 8.10
CA LEU A 41 2.26 -4.82 7.45
C LEU A 41 3.01 -5.76 8.38
N LYS A 42 2.70 -7.06 8.34
CA LYS A 42 3.35 -8.08 9.16
C LYS A 42 4.16 -9.00 8.26
N CYS A 43 5.46 -9.13 8.51
CA CYS A 43 6.31 -10.06 7.77
C CYS A 43 5.93 -11.51 8.09
N ASN A 44 5.67 -12.30 7.05
CA ASN A 44 5.20 -13.68 7.20
C ASN A 44 6.29 -14.60 7.77
N LYS A 45 7.58 -14.34 7.44
CA LYS A 45 8.71 -15.15 7.92
C LYS A 45 9.04 -14.95 9.39
N THR A 46 9.03 -13.70 9.85
CA THR A 46 9.52 -13.32 11.19
C THR A 46 8.40 -12.97 12.15
N GLY A 47 7.18 -12.73 11.64
CA GLY A 47 6.07 -12.16 12.39
C GLY A 47 6.29 -10.70 12.80
N ALA A 48 7.39 -10.07 12.38
CA ALA A 48 7.73 -8.70 12.74
C ALA A 48 6.77 -7.70 12.06
N TYR A 49 6.41 -6.66 12.80
CA TYR A 49 5.60 -5.57 12.29
C TYR A 49 6.48 -4.57 11.52
N LEU A 50 5.99 -4.13 10.37
CA LEU A 50 6.58 -3.11 9.51
C LEU A 50 5.60 -1.94 9.46
N SER A 51 6.12 -0.72 9.62
CA SER A 51 5.35 0.47 9.30
C SER A 51 5.01 0.50 7.82
N VAL A 52 3.98 1.28 7.48
CA VAL A 52 3.62 1.52 6.08
C VAL A 52 4.81 2.13 5.34
N GLU A 53 5.48 3.11 5.92
CA GLU A 53 6.62 3.78 5.32
C GLU A 53 7.76 2.79 5.00
N ASP A 54 8.13 1.96 5.97
CA ASP A 54 9.21 0.96 5.78
C ASP A 54 8.84 -0.07 4.72
N ALA A 55 7.57 -0.48 4.66
CA ALA A 55 7.09 -1.41 3.66
C ALA A 55 7.09 -0.79 2.25
N MET A 56 6.70 0.48 2.12
CA MET A 56 6.66 1.18 0.83
C MET A 56 8.07 1.45 0.29
N GLU A 57 9.02 1.81 1.14
CA GLU A 57 10.43 1.93 0.76
C GLU A 57 11.00 0.61 0.23
N LYS A 58 10.70 -0.50 0.92
CA LYS A 58 11.09 -1.85 0.47
C LYS A 58 10.43 -2.22 -0.84
N LEU A 59 9.14 -1.92 -1.00
CA LEU A 59 8.41 -2.22 -2.22
C LEU A 59 9.00 -1.45 -3.40
N PHE A 60 9.25 -0.16 -3.24
CA PHE A 60 9.89 0.66 -4.26
C PHE A 60 11.26 0.10 -4.67
N ALA A 61 12.07 -0.34 -3.70
CA ALA A 61 13.35 -0.98 -3.97
C ALA A 61 13.21 -2.30 -4.75
N ILE A 62 12.23 -3.15 -4.40
CA ILE A 62 11.95 -4.41 -5.13
C ILE A 62 11.49 -4.13 -6.55
N LEU A 63 10.59 -3.16 -6.75
CA LEU A 63 10.11 -2.79 -8.08
C LEU A 63 11.24 -2.24 -8.96
N ARG A 64 12.21 -1.52 -8.38
CA ARG A 64 13.42 -1.11 -9.08
C ARG A 64 14.34 -2.28 -9.41
N ALA A 65 14.54 -3.20 -8.47
CA ALA A 65 15.35 -4.40 -8.68
C ALA A 65 14.78 -5.33 -9.77
N ASN A 66 13.44 -5.35 -9.90
CA ASN A 66 12.71 -6.11 -10.92
C ASN A 66 12.53 -5.33 -12.24
N TYR A 67 13.16 -4.16 -12.40
CA TYR A 67 13.08 -3.31 -13.60
C TYR A 67 11.67 -2.81 -13.96
N ILE A 68 10.73 -2.86 -13.02
CA ILE A 68 9.38 -2.28 -13.18
C ILE A 68 9.47 -0.76 -13.06
N ILE A 69 10.23 -0.28 -12.07
CA ILE A 69 10.55 1.14 -11.91
C ILE A 69 11.98 1.39 -12.40
N PRO A 70 12.20 2.34 -13.33
CA PRO A 70 13.53 2.65 -13.82
C PRO A 70 14.47 3.14 -12.71
N SER A 71 15.76 2.85 -12.85
CA SER A 71 16.79 3.21 -11.88
C SER A 71 16.93 4.73 -11.67
N GLU A 72 16.51 5.52 -12.64
CA GLU A 72 16.52 6.98 -12.71
C GLU A 72 15.40 7.63 -11.87
N ALA A 73 14.43 6.85 -11.41
CA ALA A 73 13.44 7.31 -10.46
C ALA A 73 14.07 7.35 -9.05
N HIS A 74 14.25 8.55 -8.53
CA HIS A 74 14.86 8.78 -7.20
C HIS A 74 13.84 9.13 -6.12
N GLU A 75 12.68 9.64 -6.52
CA GLU A 75 11.62 10.05 -5.62
C GLU A 75 10.32 9.36 -6.03
N PHE A 76 9.55 8.94 -5.03
CA PHE A 76 8.21 8.40 -5.22
C PHE A 76 7.27 8.90 -4.13
N SER A 77 5.98 8.82 -4.41
CA SER A 77 4.90 8.96 -3.44
C SER A 77 3.98 7.75 -3.57
N TYR A 78 3.20 7.48 -2.54
CA TYR A 78 2.26 6.37 -2.56
C TYR A 78 0.88 6.78 -2.05
N GLU A 79 -0.14 6.08 -2.50
CA GLU A 79 -1.52 6.21 -2.05
C GLU A 79 -2.04 4.83 -1.64
N LEU A 80 -2.54 4.72 -0.41
CA LEU A 80 -3.26 3.56 0.11
C LEU A 80 -4.76 3.87 0.08
N PHE A 81 -5.56 3.08 -0.63
CA PHE A 81 -6.99 3.38 -0.84
C PHE A 81 -7.89 3.04 0.37
N THR A 82 -7.32 2.58 1.48
CA THR A 82 -8.09 2.13 2.64
C THR A 82 -8.20 3.21 3.70
N CYS A 83 -9.14 4.12 3.50
CA CYS A 83 -9.68 5.04 4.52
C CYS A 83 -11.17 5.28 4.22
N GLU A 84 -11.90 4.22 3.85
CA GLU A 84 -13.32 4.33 3.51
C GLU A 84 -14.19 4.25 4.77
N ARG A 85 -15.20 5.13 4.85
CA ARG A 85 -16.16 5.17 5.95
C ARG A 85 -17.34 4.25 5.63
N PHE A 86 -17.51 3.19 6.42
CA PHE A 86 -18.62 2.25 6.26
C PHE A 86 -19.70 2.48 7.31
N LYS A 87 -20.97 2.36 6.91
CA LYS A 87 -22.12 2.45 7.82
C LYS A 87 -22.50 1.11 8.50
N SER A 88 -21.85 0.00 8.16
CA SER A 88 -22.15 -1.33 8.72
C SER A 88 -21.01 -2.33 8.51
N TYR A 89 -20.87 -3.27 9.45
CA TYR A 89 -19.84 -4.32 9.50
C TYR A 89 -19.91 -5.36 8.37
N GLU A 90 -20.97 -5.38 7.55
CA GLU A 90 -21.16 -6.40 6.50
C GLU A 90 -20.45 -6.07 5.17
N SER A 91 -19.86 -4.88 4.99
CA SER A 91 -19.33 -4.41 3.69
C SER A 91 -17.80 -4.55 3.50
N HIS A 92 -17.08 -5.25 4.37
CA HIS A 92 -15.62 -5.38 4.26
C HIS A 92 -15.14 -6.11 2.97
N ALA A 93 -16.03 -6.79 2.25
CA ALA A 93 -15.70 -7.53 1.03
C ALA A 93 -15.41 -6.62 -0.18
N ASP A 94 -15.90 -5.37 -0.19
CA ASP A 94 -15.87 -4.49 -1.37
C ASP A 94 -14.80 -3.38 -1.29
N ILE A 95 -13.95 -3.37 -0.26
CA ILE A 95 -12.90 -2.35 -0.11
C ILE A 95 -11.92 -2.44 -1.29
N PRO A 96 -11.70 -1.38 -2.08
CA PRO A 96 -10.67 -1.35 -3.11
C PRO A 96 -9.30 -1.60 -2.50
N LYS A 97 -8.69 -2.73 -2.86
CA LYS A 97 -7.45 -3.22 -2.24
C LYS A 97 -6.22 -2.83 -3.04
N ASN A 98 -6.18 -1.62 -3.58
CA ASN A 98 -5.08 -1.22 -4.46
C ASN A 98 -4.13 -0.25 -3.75
N LEU A 99 -2.86 -0.34 -4.10
CA LEU A 99 -1.80 0.59 -3.76
C LEU A 99 -1.36 1.28 -5.05
N VAL A 100 -1.25 2.61 -5.04
CA VAL A 100 -0.60 3.35 -6.13
C VAL A 100 0.79 3.78 -5.69
N ILE A 101 1.81 3.47 -6.47
CA ILE A 101 3.13 4.13 -6.40
C ILE A 101 3.23 5.10 -7.58
N THR A 102 3.53 6.36 -7.27
CA THR A 102 3.79 7.40 -8.28
C THR A 102 5.25 7.80 -8.21
N TYR A 103 5.94 7.84 -9.35
CA TYR A 103 7.32 8.32 -9.42
C TYR A 103 7.51 9.26 -10.61
N VAL A 104 8.59 10.05 -10.54
CA VAL A 104 8.95 11.04 -11.56
C VAL A 104 10.33 10.73 -12.12
N ILE A 105 10.45 10.83 -13.45
CA ILE A 105 11.73 10.86 -14.13
C ILE A 105 11.90 12.22 -14.81
N GLN A 106 13.05 12.83 -14.61
CA GLN A 106 13.44 14.08 -15.26
C GLN A 106 14.56 13.78 -16.27
N LYS A 107 14.29 14.06 -17.54
CA LYS A 107 15.25 13.97 -18.65
C LYS A 107 15.58 15.34 -19.20
#